data_AF-A0A1I3VR50-F1
#
_entry.id   AF-A0A1I3VR50-F1
#
_cell.length_a   1.000
_cell.length_b   1.000
_cell.length_c   1.000
_cell.angle_alpha   90.00
_cell.angle_beta   90.00
_cell.angle_gamma   90.00
#
_symmetry.space_group_name_H-M   'P 1'
#
loop_
_entity.id
_entity.type
_entity.pdbx_description
1 polymer ?
#
loop_
_entity_poly.entity_id
_entity_poly.type
_entity_poly.pdbx_seq_one_letter_code
_entity_poly.pdbx_strand_id
1 'polypeptide(L)'
;NAAENAIRPVALGRKNWLFAGAPKGADASAMLFSLVETAKANEIEPQAYLKFLFERFPAAQTTEEIKALMPQHVDKSLLPSLPKPKPRKK
;
A
#
# COMPACT_ATOMS: atom_id res chain seq x y z
N ASN A 1 11.18 -13.40 -16.45
CA ASN A 1 11.77 -13.44 -15.10
C ASN A 1 10.77 -12.84 -14.10
N ALA A 2 10.55 -13.45 -12.93
CA ALA A 2 9.53 -13.01 -11.96
C ALA A 2 9.88 -11.67 -11.30
N ALA A 3 11.16 -11.47 -10.95
CA ALA A 3 11.66 -10.22 -10.37
C ALA A 3 11.48 -9.02 -11.32
N GLU A 4 11.78 -9.21 -12.61
CA GLU A 4 11.57 -8.18 -13.65
C GLU A 4 10.09 -7.81 -13.82
N ASN A 5 9.19 -8.80 -13.71
CA ASN A 5 7.75 -8.53 -13.78
C ASN A 5 7.24 -7.76 -12.56
N ALA A 6 7.78 -8.05 -11.37
CA ALA A 6 7.42 -7.35 -10.14
C ALA A 6 7.85 -5.87 -10.14
N ILE A 7 9.01 -5.54 -10.70
CA ILE A 7 9.51 -4.15 -10.77
C ILE A 7 8.93 -3.35 -11.95
N ARG A 8 8.32 -4.03 -12.94
CA ARG A 8 7.79 -3.40 -14.15
C ARG A 8 6.81 -2.24 -13.90
N PRO A 9 5.84 -2.33 -12.96
CA PRO A 9 4.92 -1.23 -12.65
C PRO A 9 5.65 0.02 -12.11
N VAL A 10 6.68 -0.19 -11.30
CA VAL A 10 7.52 0.89 -10.75
C VAL A 10 8.32 1.56 -11.88
N ALA A 11 8.95 0.75 -12.74
CA ALA A 11 9.71 1.24 -13.88
C ALA A 11 8.86 2.03 -14.89
N LEU A 12 7.61 1.61 -15.12
CA LEU A 12 6.66 2.33 -15.98
C LEU A 12 6.12 3.61 -15.31
N GLY A 13 5.85 3.57 -14.01
CA GLY A 13 5.28 4.68 -13.24
C GLY A 13 6.24 5.83 -12.97
N ARG A 14 7.56 5.59 -12.93
CA ARG A 14 8.58 6.59 -12.57
C ARG A 14 8.54 7.88 -13.40
N LYS A 15 8.09 7.82 -14.66
CA LYS A 15 7.95 9.01 -15.53
C LYS A 15 6.74 9.88 -15.15
N ASN A 16 5.77 9.31 -14.44
CA ASN A 16 4.51 9.96 -14.04
C ASN A 16 4.46 10.26 -12.52
N TRP A 17 5.49 9.88 -11.76
CA TRP A 17 5.55 10.11 -10.32
C TRP A 17 6.45 11.30 -10.03
N LEU A 18 5.83 12.36 -9.51
CA LEU A 18 6.45 13.67 -9.31
C LEU A 18 7.77 13.63 -8.52
N PHE A 19 7.94 12.66 -7.62
CA PHE A 19 9.11 12.55 -6.74
C PHE A 19 9.97 11.31 -6.95
N ALA A 20 9.71 10.49 -7.98
CA ALA A 20 10.43 9.23 -8.17
C ALA A 20 11.92 9.38 -8.50
N GLY A 21 12.36 10.59 -8.90
CA GLY A 21 13.78 10.90 -9.17
C GLY A 21 14.57 11.41 -7.96
N ALA A 22 13.93 11.70 -6.83
CA ALA A 22 14.59 12.20 -5.62
C ALA A 22 14.79 11.05 -4.61
N PRO A 23 15.92 10.99 -3.87
CA PRO A 23 16.17 9.92 -2.88
C PRO A 23 15.02 9.76 -1.87
N LYS A 24 14.55 10.87 -1.29
CA LYS A 24 13.41 10.86 -0.35
C LYS A 24 12.12 10.31 -0.97
N GLY A 25 11.90 10.58 -2.26
CA GLY A 25 10.73 10.06 -2.98
C GLY A 25 10.86 8.58 -3.33
N ALA A 26 12.08 8.11 -3.61
CA ALA A 26 12.37 6.69 -3.75
C ALA A 26 12.12 5.93 -2.44
N ASP A 27 12.58 6.46 -1.31
CA ASP A 27 12.35 5.87 0.02
C ASP A 27 10.86 5.80 0.37
N ALA A 28 10.13 6.90 0.15
CA ALA A 28 8.69 6.94 0.36
C ALA A 28 7.93 5.94 -0.53
N SER A 29 8.34 5.83 -1.79
CA SER A 29 7.76 4.87 -2.74
C SER A 29 8.04 3.42 -2.31
N ALA A 30 9.27 3.13 -1.90
CA ALA A 30 9.66 1.80 -1.40
C ALA A 30 8.88 1.40 -0.15
N MET A 31 8.67 2.33 0.79
CA MET A 31 7.81 2.11 1.95
C MET A 31 6.37 1.79 1.55
N LEU A 32 5.79 2.55 0.61
CA LEU A 32 4.43 2.33 0.14
C LEU A 32 4.28 0.97 -0.57
N PHE A 33 5.22 0.58 -1.45
CA PHE A 33 5.19 -0.74 -2.08
C PHE A 33 5.31 -1.86 -1.06
N SER A 34 6.18 -1.70 -0.06
CA SER A 34 6.33 -2.70 1.01
C SER A 34 5.01 -2.90 1.77
N LEU A 35 4.29 -1.83 2.09
CA LEU A 35 2.96 -1.92 2.72
C LEU A 35 1.93 -2.63 1.83
N VAL A 36 1.90 -2.30 0.54
CA VAL A 36 0.99 -2.93 -0.44
C VAL A 36 1.28 -4.42 -0.59
N GLU A 37 2.54 -4.81 -0.76
CA GLU A 37 2.92 -6.22 -0.88
C GLU A 37 2.67 -6.98 0.42
N THR A 38 2.89 -6.37 1.58
CA THR A 38 2.55 -6.97 2.88
C THR A 38 1.04 -7.16 3.02
N ALA A 39 0.21 -6.20 2.59
CA ALA A 39 -1.24 -6.36 2.60
C ALA A 39 -1.70 -7.52 1.70
N LYS A 40 -1.15 -7.61 0.48
CA LYS A 40 -1.42 -8.75 -0.42
C LYS A 40 -1.01 -10.09 0.19
N ALA A 41 0.16 -10.14 0.84
CA ALA A 41 0.65 -11.34 1.52
C ALA A 41 -0.26 -11.80 2.67
N ASN A 42 -1.00 -10.88 3.30
CA ASN A 42 -2.00 -11.17 4.34
C ASN A 42 -3.42 -11.39 3.76
N GLU A 43 -3.55 -11.49 2.44
CA GLU A 43 -4.82 -11.61 1.70
C GLU A 43 -5.79 -10.46 2.01
N ILE A 44 -5.24 -9.27 2.22
CA ILE A 44 -5.99 -8.04 2.43
C ILE A 44 -5.99 -7.25 1.12
N GLU A 45 -7.16 -6.70 0.77
CA GLU A 45 -7.25 -5.81 -0.38
C GLU A 45 -6.46 -4.51 -0.09
N PRO A 46 -5.40 -4.19 -0.86
CA PRO A 46 -4.48 -3.12 -0.50
C PRO A 46 -5.12 -1.72 -0.44
N GLN A 47 -6.10 -1.43 -1.28
CA GLN A 47 -6.75 -0.12 -1.28
C GLN A 47 -7.58 0.08 0.01
N ALA A 48 -8.29 -0.94 0.48
CA ALA A 48 -9.06 -0.92 1.71
C ALA A 48 -8.15 -0.75 2.93
N TYR A 49 -7.03 -1.49 2.94
CA TYR A 49 -6.01 -1.36 3.97
C TYR A 49 -5.39 0.04 4.01
N LEU A 50 -4.96 0.59 2.86
CA LEU A 50 -4.36 1.92 2.83
C LEU A 50 -5.34 3.00 3.28
N LYS A 51 -6.63 2.88 2.91
CA LYS A 51 -7.67 3.79 3.39
C LYS A 51 -7.80 3.72 4.91
N PHE A 52 -7.94 2.52 5.46
CA PHE A 52 -8.00 2.29 6.90
C PHE A 52 -6.77 2.84 7.62
N LEU A 53 -5.57 2.57 7.08
CA LEU A 53 -4.31 3.03 7.62
C LEU A 53 -4.27 4.56 7.66
N PHE A 54 -4.55 5.26 6.55
CA PHE A 54 -4.48 6.72 6.52
C PHE A 54 -5.55 7.41 7.38
N GLU A 55 -6.70 6.77 7.63
CA GLU A 55 -7.72 7.28 8.54
C GLU A 55 -7.30 7.14 10.02
N ARG A 56 -6.58 6.07 10.37
CA ARG A 56 -6.22 5.74 11.77
C ARG A 56 -4.81 6.18 12.17
N PHE A 57 -3.89 6.25 11.23
CA PHE A 57 -2.49 6.57 11.47
C PHE A 57 -2.27 7.94 12.15
N PRO A 58 -2.98 9.03 11.78
CA PRO A 58 -2.83 10.32 12.47
C PRO A 58 -3.27 10.30 13.95
N ALA A 59 -4.11 9.33 14.34
CA ALA A 59 -4.59 9.19 15.71
C ALA A 59 -3.67 8.30 16.57
N ALA A 60 -2.77 7.52 15.96
CA ALA A 60 -1.85 6.65 16.67
C ALA A 60 -0.67 7.48 17.22
N GLN A 61 -0.47 7.43 18.54
CA GLN A 61 0.60 8.15 19.23
C GLN A 61 1.66 7.21 19.81
N THR A 62 1.29 5.94 20.06
CA THR A 62 2.20 4.94 20.65
C THR A 62 2.74 3.97 19.60
N THR A 63 3.88 3.34 19.89
CA THR A 63 4.50 2.37 18.98
C THR A 63 3.61 1.13 18.84
N GLU A 64 2.90 0.78 19.90
CA GLU A 64 1.97 -0.33 20.01
C GLU A 64 0.74 -0.10 19.13
N GLU A 65 0.19 1.11 19.13
CA GLU A 65 -0.93 1.50 18.25
C GLU A 65 -0.51 1.45 16.79
N ILE A 66 0.67 1.96 16.44
CA ILE A 66 1.18 1.90 15.07
C ILE A 66 1.39 0.44 14.63
N LYS A 67 1.90 -0.42 15.50
CA LYS A 67 2.05 -1.86 15.23
C LYS A 67 0.68 -2.52 15.01
N ALA A 68 -0.34 -2.16 15.79
CA ALA A 68 -1.69 -2.69 15.61
C ALA A 68 -2.31 -2.31 14.25
N LEU A 69 -1.85 -1.23 13.61
CA LEU A 69 -2.27 -0.84 12.27
C LEU A 69 -1.59 -1.63 11.13
N MET A 70 -0.63 -2.52 11.43
CA MET A 70 0.06 -3.33 10.42
C MET A 70 -0.85 -4.42 9.82
N PRO A 71 -0.65 -4.82 8.55
CA PRO A 71 -1.57 -5.74 7.87
C PRO A 71 -1.73 -7.10 8.55
N GLN A 72 -0.69 -7.53 9.28
CA GLN A 72 -0.66 -8.78 10.04
C GLN A 72 -1.46 -8.76 11.34
N HIS A 73 -1.86 -7.58 11.83
CA HIS A 73 -2.61 -7.41 13.08
C HIS A 73 -4.01 -6.83 12.87
N VAL A 74 -4.34 -6.37 11.65
CA VAL A 74 -5.64 -5.78 11.35
C VAL A 74 -6.67 -6.85 11.06
N ASP A 75 -7.80 -6.78 11.76
CA ASP A 75 -8.96 -7.62 11.48
C ASP A 75 -9.62 -7.24 10.14
N LYS A 76 -9.79 -8.23 9.26
CA LYS A 76 -10.38 -8.05 7.92
C LYS A 76 -11.81 -7.50 7.96
N SER A 77 -12.53 -7.71 9.06
CA SER A 77 -13.90 -7.20 9.27
C SER A 77 -13.97 -5.69 9.47
N LEU A 78 -12.88 -5.06 9.92
CA LEU A 78 -12.81 -3.61 10.17
C LEU A 78 -12.48 -2.82 8.90
N LEU A 79 -12.13 -3.51 7.82
CA LEU A 79 -11.75 -2.88 6.57
C LEU A 79 -12.98 -2.36 5.83
N PRO A 80 -12.90 -1.15 5.24
CA PRO A 80 -14.00 -0.61 4.47
C PRO A 80 -14.26 -1.51 3.24
N SER A 81 -15.51 -1.90 3.04
CA SER A 81 -15.91 -2.60 1.81
C SER A 81 -15.76 -1.64 0.64
N LEU A 82 -14.80 -1.89 -0.25
CA LEU A 82 -14.63 -1.08 -1.44
C LEU A 82 -15.49 -1.60 -2.59
N PRO A 83 -16.11 -0.71 -3.38
CA PRO A 83 -16.77 -1.11 -4.61
C PRO A 83 -15.75 -1.76 -5.53
N LYS A 84 -16.04 -2.98 -6.01
CA LYS A 84 -15.14 -3.70 -6.92
C LYS A 84 -14.80 -2.80 -8.12
N PRO A 85 -13.51 -2.67 -8.48
CA PRO A 85 -13.12 -1.81 -9.58
C PRO A 85 -13.86 -2.25 -10.85
N LYS A 86 -14.53 -1.30 -11.51
CA LYS A 86 -15.22 -1.54 -12.78
C LYS A 86 -14.19 -2.06 -13.78
N PRO A 87 -14.46 -3.15 -14.52
CA PRO A 87 -13.49 -3.68 -15.48
C PRO A 87 -13.12 -2.57 -16.47
N ARG A 88 -11.81 -2.30 -16.63
CA ARG A 88 -11.33 -1.38 -17.66
C ARG A 88 -11.80 -1.93 -19.00
N LYS A 89 -12.68 -1.19 -19.67
CA LYS A 89 -13.01 -1.47 -21.08
C LYS A 89 -11.70 -1.37 -21.87
N LYS A 90 -11.32 -2.46 -22.52
CA LYS A 90 -10.21 -2.49 -23.47
C LYS A 90 -10.54 -1.62 -24.67
#